data_AF-A0A2I1D5M4-F1
#
_entry.id   AF-A0A2I1D5M4-F1
#
_cell.length_a   1.000
_cell.length_b   1.000
_cell.length_c   1.000
_cell.angle_alpha   90.00
_cell.angle_beta   90.00
_cell.angle_gamma   90.00
#
_symmetry.space_group_name_H-M   'P 1'
#
loop_
_entity.id
_entity.type
_entity.pdbx_description
1 polymer ?
#
loop_
_entity_poly.entity_id
_entity_poly.type
_entity_poly.pdbx_seq_one_letter_code
_entity_poly.pdbx_strand_id
1 'polypeptide(L)'
;MGKGLSTADIGELEDLNDRLHRVINLMEKRISQISLDKLRAEERAHQHEKQLLECHKEAADTATKHERQIAALSEQIRAMDYYDSPINDDEASSIMKRLQSAVDVWVKANFNKFERLDALAKDWCNDERFPRAVYEPGDIYKNQGLVRAIVANNLNDSLFSQTVLGTNLETDTLVKKVMERLEGNQGELARRSSDT
;
A
#
# COMPACT_ATOMS: atom_id res chain seq x y z
N MET A 1 -82.16 64.17 32.07
CA MET A 1 -81.06 65.13 32.29
C MET A 1 -79.75 64.36 32.18
N GLY A 2 -79.13 64.37 31.01
CA GLY A 2 -77.82 63.75 30.80
C GLY A 2 -76.73 64.70 31.29
N LYS A 3 -75.90 64.27 32.25
CA LYS A 3 -74.66 64.98 32.58
C LYS A 3 -73.73 64.84 31.37
N GLY A 4 -73.43 65.95 30.70
CA GLY A 4 -72.39 65.97 29.67
C GLY A 4 -71.04 65.65 30.29
N LEU A 5 -70.25 64.81 29.63
CA LEU A 5 -68.86 64.52 29.99
C LEU A 5 -68.07 65.84 30.06
N SER A 6 -67.30 66.01 31.13
CA SER A 6 -66.42 67.16 31.30
C SER A 6 -65.29 67.09 30.27
N THR A 7 -64.79 68.24 29.80
CA THR A 7 -63.63 68.30 28.90
C THR A 7 -62.38 67.66 29.50
N ALA A 8 -62.27 67.60 30.83
CA ALA A 8 -61.22 66.86 31.51
C ALA A 8 -61.35 65.33 31.33
N ASP A 9 -62.58 64.81 31.38
CA ASP A 9 -62.86 63.38 31.19
C ASP A 9 -62.54 62.93 29.75
N ILE A 10 -62.73 63.83 28.78
CA ILE A 10 -62.38 63.58 27.37
C ILE A 10 -60.86 63.49 27.19
N GLY A 11 -60.09 64.39 27.81
CA GLY A 11 -58.62 64.35 27.72
C GLY A 11 -57.97 63.12 28.38
N GLU A 12 -58.54 62.64 29.49
CA GLU A 12 -58.08 61.40 30.13
C GLU A 12 -58.36 60.15 29.26
N LEU A 13 -59.51 60.13 28.55
CA LEU A 13 -59.84 59.07 27.61
C LEU A 13 -58.92 59.05 26.40
N GLU A 14 -58.52 60.22 25.89
CA GLU A 14 -57.56 60.34 24.79
C GLU A 14 -56.16 59.84 25.17
N ASP A 15 -55.63 60.22 26.34
CA ASP A 15 -54.34 59.69 26.82
C ASP A 15 -54.39 58.18 27.04
N LEU A 16 -55.49 57.65 27.60
CA LEU A 16 -55.66 56.22 27.77
C LEU A 16 -55.67 55.48 26.42
N ASN A 17 -56.35 56.05 25.41
CA ASN A 17 -56.39 55.50 24.06
C ASN A 17 -55.00 55.51 23.39
N ASP A 18 -54.24 56.59 23.54
CA ASP A 18 -52.86 56.68 23.04
C ASP A 18 -51.93 55.67 23.71
N ARG A 19 -52.08 55.48 25.03
CA ARG A 19 -51.34 54.47 25.78
C ARG A 19 -51.69 53.06 25.31
N LEU A 20 -52.96 52.78 25.07
CA LEU A 20 -53.42 51.51 24.50
C LEU A 20 -52.80 51.24 23.12
N HIS A 21 -52.83 52.22 22.22
CA HIS A 21 -52.20 52.09 20.90
C HIS A 21 -50.69 51.85 21.00
N ARG A 22 -49.98 52.53 21.91
CA ARG A 22 -48.55 52.29 22.16
C ARG A 22 -48.27 50.85 22.64
N VAL A 23 -49.09 50.34 23.55
CA VAL A 23 -48.96 48.96 24.07
C VAL A 23 -49.24 47.93 22.97
N ILE A 24 -50.31 48.13 22.19
CA ILE A 24 -50.66 47.24 21.06
C ILE A 24 -49.50 47.19 20.05
N ASN A 25 -49.00 48.34 19.60
CA ASN A 25 -47.88 48.40 18.66
C ASN A 25 -46.60 47.72 19.19
N LEU A 26 -46.33 47.84 20.50
CA LEU A 26 -45.19 47.17 21.13
C LEU A 26 -45.39 45.65 21.19
N MET A 27 -46.60 45.20 21.51
CA MET A 27 -46.96 43.79 21.52
C MET A 27 -46.87 43.18 20.13
N GLU A 28 -47.40 43.84 19.10
CA GLU A 28 -47.31 43.40 17.71
C GLU A 28 -45.86 43.21 17.28
N LYS A 29 -45.01 44.22 17.50
CA LYS A 29 -43.56 44.12 17.20
C LYS A 29 -42.91 42.94 17.92
N ARG A 30 -43.27 42.70 19.19
CA ARG A 30 -42.68 41.62 19.98
C ARG A 30 -43.17 40.25 19.53
N ILE A 31 -44.43 40.11 19.13
CA ILE A 31 -44.99 38.89 18.56
C ILE A 31 -44.33 38.57 17.21
N SER A 32 -44.12 39.59 16.35
CA SER A 32 -43.41 39.42 15.09
C SER A 32 -41.96 38.97 15.32
N GLN A 33 -41.27 39.56 16.30
CA GLN A 33 -39.90 39.18 16.64
C GLN A 33 -39.82 37.73 17.15
N ILE A 34 -40.73 37.34 18.06
CA ILE A 34 -40.78 35.96 18.59
C ILE A 34 -41.06 34.96 17.46
N SER A 35 -41.98 35.28 16.55
CA SER A 35 -42.30 34.44 15.40
C SER A 35 -41.09 34.26 14.48
N LEU A 36 -40.33 35.33 14.23
CA LEU A 36 -39.12 35.30 13.43
C LEU A 36 -38.01 34.48 14.10
N ASP A 37 -37.81 34.65 15.40
CA ASP A 37 -36.79 33.91 16.16
C ASP A 37 -37.12 32.42 16.24
N LYS A 38 -38.41 32.07 16.34
CA LYS A 38 -38.88 30.69 16.22
C LYS A 38 -38.50 30.08 14.87
N LEU A 39 -38.83 30.76 13.77
CA LEU A 39 -38.49 30.29 12.41
C LEU A 39 -36.98 30.09 12.24
N ARG A 40 -36.17 31.02 12.76
CA ARG A 40 -34.70 30.92 12.74
C ARG A 40 -34.16 29.77 13.61
N ALA A 41 -34.84 29.44 14.70
CA ALA A 41 -34.45 28.32 15.55
C ALA A 41 -34.80 26.99 14.87
N GLU A 42 -35.97 26.89 14.25
CA GLU A 42 -36.40 25.72 13.48
C GLU A 42 -35.49 25.44 12.29
N GLU A 43 -35.13 26.46 11.52
CA GLU A 43 -34.20 26.32 10.40
C GLU A 43 -32.81 25.86 10.86
N ARG A 44 -32.29 26.41 11.97
CA ARG A 44 -31.01 25.97 12.54
C ARG A 44 -31.08 24.52 13.01
N ALA A 45 -32.17 24.11 13.66
CA ALA A 45 -32.37 22.74 14.10
C ALA A 45 -32.37 21.78 12.90
N HIS A 46 -33.10 22.12 11.83
CA HIS A 46 -33.14 21.34 10.61
C HIS A 46 -31.77 21.22 9.92
N GLN A 47 -31.00 22.32 9.87
CA GLN A 47 -29.64 22.29 9.33
C GLN A 47 -28.70 21.40 10.16
N HIS A 48 -28.78 21.47 11.49
CA HIS A 48 -28.00 20.60 12.37
C HIS A 48 -28.36 19.13 12.22
N GLU A 49 -29.65 18.81 12.09
CA GLU A 49 -30.11 17.44 11.84
C GLU A 49 -29.55 16.90 10.52
N LYS A 50 -29.58 17.71 9.46
CA LYS A 50 -28.99 17.34 8.17
C LYS A 50 -27.48 17.07 8.27
N GLN A 51 -26.73 17.94 8.97
CA GLN A 51 -25.29 17.77 9.18
C GLN A 51 -24.96 16.50 9.97
N LEU A 52 -25.75 16.18 11.00
CA LEU A 52 -25.59 14.96 11.77
C LEU A 52 -25.82 13.72 10.91
N LEU A 53 -26.86 13.74 10.06
CA LEU A 53 -27.14 12.63 9.15
C LEU A 53 -25.99 12.40 8.16
N GLU A 54 -25.44 13.48 7.59
CA GLU A 54 -24.27 13.42 6.69
C GLU A 54 -23.04 12.85 7.42
N CYS A 55 -22.74 13.35 8.61
CA CYS A 55 -21.62 12.85 9.41
C CYS A 55 -21.78 11.36 9.79
N HIS A 56 -22.99 10.93 10.15
CA HIS A 56 -23.27 9.52 10.44
C HIS A 56 -23.09 8.63 9.22
N LYS A 57 -23.49 9.11 8.03
CA LYS A 57 -23.31 8.38 6.78
C LYS A 57 -21.82 8.23 6.44
N GLU A 58 -21.04 9.30 6.54
CA GLU A 58 -19.59 9.25 6.30
C GLU A 58 -18.87 8.33 7.28
N ALA A 59 -19.27 8.34 8.56
CA ALA A 59 -18.74 7.44 9.57
C ALA A 59 -19.07 5.97 9.26
N ALA A 60 -20.29 5.68 8.79
CA ALA A 60 -20.69 4.32 8.40
C ALA A 60 -19.92 3.82 7.16
N ASP A 61 -19.73 4.69 6.17
CA ASP A 61 -18.97 4.36 4.95
C ASP A 61 -17.50 4.08 5.26
N THR A 62 -16.89 4.88 6.14
CA THR A 62 -15.50 4.67 6.58
C THR A 62 -15.34 3.41 7.42
N ALA A 63 -16.25 3.12 8.35
CA ALA A 63 -16.25 1.88 9.12
C ALA A 63 -16.34 0.65 8.20
N THR A 64 -17.27 0.66 7.25
CA THR A 64 -17.45 -0.43 6.27
C THR A 64 -16.20 -0.63 5.42
N LYS A 65 -15.52 0.46 5.01
CA LYS A 65 -14.27 0.39 4.27
C LYS A 65 -13.16 -0.28 5.10
N HIS A 66 -13.02 0.10 6.37
CA HIS A 66 -12.02 -0.48 7.26
C HIS A 66 -12.30 -1.96 7.55
N GLU A 67 -13.57 -2.35 7.76
CA GLU A 67 -13.94 -3.75 7.93
C GLU A 67 -13.54 -4.62 6.72
N ARG A 68 -13.75 -4.12 5.50
CA ARG A 68 -13.31 -4.82 4.28
C ARG A 68 -11.79 -4.95 4.21
N GLN A 69 -11.06 -3.91 4.59
CA GLN A 69 -9.58 -3.95 4.63
C GLN A 69 -9.08 -4.96 5.67
N ILE A 70 -9.67 -4.97 6.87
CA ILE A 70 -9.33 -5.93 7.92
C ILE A 70 -9.62 -7.36 7.45
N ALA A 71 -10.76 -7.60 6.79
CA ALA A 71 -11.09 -8.91 6.24
C ALA A 71 -10.06 -9.38 5.20
N ALA A 72 -9.69 -8.50 4.26
CA ALA A 72 -8.69 -8.81 3.22
C ALA A 72 -7.30 -9.09 3.82
N LEU A 73 -6.85 -8.28 4.79
CA LEU A 73 -5.58 -8.50 5.48
C LEU A 73 -5.61 -9.79 6.32
N SER A 74 -6.73 -10.08 6.98
CA SER A 74 -6.89 -11.32 7.74
C SER A 74 -6.83 -12.55 6.85
N GLU A 75 -7.40 -12.47 5.64
CA GLU A 75 -7.30 -13.53 4.65
C GLU A 75 -5.87 -13.71 4.14
N GLN A 76 -5.14 -12.61 3.90
CA GLN A 76 -3.71 -12.66 3.56
C GLN A 76 -2.86 -13.29 4.67
N ILE A 77 -3.11 -12.93 5.93
CA ILE A 77 -2.41 -13.53 7.08
C ILE A 77 -2.70 -15.03 7.15
N ARG A 78 -3.97 -15.45 7.04
CA ARG A 78 -4.32 -16.87 7.04
C ARG A 78 -3.70 -17.64 5.86
N ALA A 79 -3.58 -16.99 4.70
CA ALA A 79 -2.90 -17.58 3.55
C ALA A 79 -1.38 -17.72 3.79
N MET A 80 -0.78 -16.81 4.56
CA MET A 80 0.62 -16.91 5.01
C MET A 80 0.81 -17.95 6.10
N ASP A 81 -0.11 -18.06 7.07
CA ASP A 81 -0.09 -19.10 8.12
C ASP A 81 -0.27 -20.52 7.53
N TYR A 82 -0.79 -20.66 6.31
CA TYR A 82 -0.83 -21.94 5.60
C TYR A 82 0.55 -22.45 5.12
N TYR A 83 1.62 -21.67 5.32
CA TYR A 83 3.02 -22.15 5.27
C TYR A 83 3.49 -22.63 6.66
N ASP A 84 2.78 -23.60 7.22
CA ASP A 84 3.12 -24.25 8.49
C ASP A 84 4.29 -25.23 8.33
N SER A 85 5.49 -24.65 8.28
CA SER A 85 6.57 -25.03 9.20
C SER A 85 7.70 -24.02 8.95
N PRO A 86 8.02 -23.12 9.90
CA PRO A 86 9.30 -22.43 9.82
C PRO A 86 10.37 -23.52 9.78
N ILE A 87 11.09 -23.59 8.65
CA ILE A 87 12.22 -24.49 8.50
C ILE A 87 13.15 -24.17 9.66
N ASN A 88 13.34 -25.12 10.58
CA ASN A 88 14.25 -24.89 11.69
C ASN A 88 15.69 -24.76 11.17
N ASP A 89 16.58 -24.15 11.94
CA ASP A 89 17.96 -23.89 11.50
C ASP A 89 18.68 -25.17 11.02
N ASP A 90 18.35 -26.33 11.60
CA ASP A 90 18.92 -27.63 11.23
C ASP A 90 18.40 -28.12 9.86
N GLU A 91 17.12 -27.97 9.60
CA GLU A 91 16.48 -28.28 8.31
C GLU A 91 16.97 -27.33 7.21
N ALA A 92 17.11 -26.03 7.53
CA ALA A 92 17.65 -25.04 6.63
C ALA A 92 19.11 -25.37 6.28
N SER A 93 19.92 -25.73 7.30
CA SER A 93 21.29 -26.19 7.10
C SER A 93 21.35 -27.45 6.24
N SER A 94 20.46 -28.41 6.46
CA SER A 94 20.39 -29.65 5.69
C SER A 94 20.02 -29.41 4.22
N ILE A 95 19.03 -28.56 3.96
CA ILE A 95 18.60 -28.17 2.61
C ILE A 95 19.72 -27.40 1.90
N MET A 96 20.37 -26.46 2.58
CA MET A 96 21.49 -25.69 2.02
C MET A 96 22.68 -26.60 1.66
N LYS A 97 23.01 -27.58 2.50
CA LYS A 97 24.05 -28.58 2.19
C LYS A 97 23.68 -29.42 0.96
N ARG A 98 22.42 -29.84 0.84
CA ARG A 98 21.93 -30.59 -0.33
C ARG A 98 22.00 -29.76 -1.60
N LEU A 99 21.60 -28.49 -1.54
CA LEU A 99 21.70 -27.55 -2.67
C LEU A 99 23.16 -27.34 -3.07
N GLN A 100 24.05 -27.10 -2.10
CA GLN A 100 25.48 -26.96 -2.37
C GLN A 100 26.06 -28.20 -3.06
N SER A 101 25.71 -29.40 -2.60
CA SER A 101 26.13 -30.65 -3.23
C SER A 101 25.58 -30.81 -4.66
N ALA A 102 24.34 -30.38 -4.92
CA ALA A 102 23.76 -30.44 -6.25
C ALA A 102 24.46 -29.46 -7.22
N VAL A 103 24.74 -28.24 -6.74
CA VAL A 103 25.52 -27.24 -7.49
C VAL A 103 26.93 -27.76 -7.78
N ASP A 104 27.60 -28.38 -6.81
CA ASP A 104 28.92 -28.98 -6.99
C ASP A 104 28.93 -30.04 -8.11
N VAL A 105 27.94 -30.95 -8.10
CA VAL A 105 27.81 -32.00 -9.12
C VAL A 105 27.52 -31.38 -10.48
N TRP A 106 26.59 -30.43 -10.55
CA TRP A 106 26.24 -29.75 -11.80
C TRP A 106 27.43 -28.98 -12.38
N VAL A 107 28.21 -28.27 -11.54
CA VAL A 107 29.40 -27.53 -12.00
C VAL A 107 30.45 -28.49 -12.55
N LYS A 108 30.74 -29.59 -11.84
CA LYS A 108 31.71 -30.58 -12.32
C LYS A 108 31.28 -31.26 -13.62
N ALA A 109 29.98 -31.49 -13.81
CA ALA A 109 29.45 -32.13 -15.01
C ALA A 109 29.47 -31.19 -16.24
N ASN A 110 29.13 -29.92 -16.06
CA ASN A 110 28.94 -28.96 -17.16
C ASN A 110 30.19 -28.11 -17.45
N PHE A 111 31.06 -27.96 -16.46
CA PHE A 111 32.27 -27.14 -16.54
C PHE A 111 33.51 -28.00 -16.29
N ASN A 112 33.71 -29.03 -17.12
CA ASN A 112 34.89 -29.89 -17.08
C ASN A 112 35.97 -29.52 -18.12
N LYS A 113 35.69 -28.54 -19.00
CA LYS A 113 36.62 -28.06 -20.02
C LYS A 113 37.21 -26.72 -19.59
N PHE A 114 38.54 -26.69 -19.44
CA PHE A 114 39.26 -25.54 -18.94
C PHE A 114 39.10 -24.31 -19.84
N GLU A 115 39.15 -24.47 -21.18
CA GLU A 115 39.12 -23.31 -22.08
C GLU A 115 37.78 -22.56 -22.02
N ARG A 116 36.67 -23.29 -21.87
CA ARG A 116 35.32 -22.71 -21.73
C ARG A 116 35.14 -22.01 -20.39
N LEU A 117 35.70 -22.60 -19.32
CA LEU A 117 35.68 -22.04 -17.98
C LEU A 117 36.48 -20.75 -17.88
N ASP A 118 37.67 -20.71 -18.48
CA ASP A 118 38.54 -19.53 -18.47
C ASP A 118 37.93 -18.36 -19.25
N ALA A 119 37.28 -18.63 -20.39
CA ALA A 119 36.55 -17.61 -21.14
C ALA A 119 35.38 -17.02 -20.32
N LEU A 120 34.55 -17.89 -19.73
CA LEU A 120 33.40 -17.49 -18.92
C LEU A 120 33.83 -16.71 -17.66
N ALA A 121 34.89 -17.15 -17.01
CA ALA A 121 35.42 -16.49 -15.82
C ALA A 121 35.96 -15.09 -16.15
N LYS A 122 36.65 -14.92 -17.28
CA LYS A 122 37.07 -13.60 -17.79
C LYS A 122 35.89 -12.68 -18.05
N ASP A 123 34.82 -13.17 -18.66
CA ASP A 123 33.62 -12.38 -18.94
C ASP A 123 32.93 -11.91 -17.66
N TRP A 124 32.85 -12.76 -16.64
CA TRP A 124 32.23 -12.40 -15.35
C TRP A 124 33.05 -11.44 -14.51
N CYS A 125 34.38 -11.48 -14.62
CA CYS A 125 35.25 -10.51 -13.92
C CYS A 125 35.11 -9.08 -14.47
N ASN A 126 34.60 -8.95 -15.69
CA ASN A 126 34.31 -7.67 -16.31
C ASN A 126 32.90 -7.15 -16.00
N ASP A 127 32.03 -7.94 -15.34
CA ASP A 127 30.67 -7.54 -14.96
C ASP A 127 30.67 -6.89 -13.56
N GLU A 128 30.19 -5.64 -13.49
CA GLU A 128 30.17 -4.81 -12.27
C GLU A 128 29.34 -5.40 -11.12
N ARG A 129 28.48 -6.38 -11.41
CA ARG A 129 27.62 -7.04 -10.42
C ARG A 129 28.35 -8.07 -9.56
N PHE A 130 29.53 -8.52 -9.97
CA PHE A 130 30.33 -9.45 -9.19
C PHE A 130 31.44 -8.70 -8.47
N PRO A 131 31.73 -9.02 -7.19
CA PRO A 131 32.83 -8.39 -6.48
C PRO A 131 34.12 -8.58 -7.29
N ARG A 132 34.78 -7.48 -7.70
CA ARG A 132 36.09 -7.49 -8.38
C ARG A 132 37.22 -8.13 -7.56
N ALA A 133 36.92 -8.62 -6.36
CA ALA A 133 37.86 -9.23 -5.46
C ALA A 133 38.23 -10.66 -5.94
N VAL A 134 39.35 -10.70 -6.65
CA VAL A 134 40.26 -11.85 -6.82
C VAL A 134 39.85 -12.88 -7.88
N TYR A 135 39.82 -12.47 -9.15
CA TYR A 135 40.13 -13.43 -10.21
C TYR A 135 41.59 -13.35 -10.58
N GLU A 136 42.36 -14.29 -10.06
CA GLU A 136 43.60 -14.71 -10.71
C GLU A 136 43.25 -15.89 -11.61
N PRO A 137 43.56 -15.84 -12.92
CA PRO A 137 43.42 -16.98 -13.81
C PRO A 137 44.09 -18.20 -13.18
N GLY A 138 43.27 -19.21 -12.88
CA GLY A 138 43.68 -20.34 -12.07
C GLY A 138 43.69 -21.64 -12.84
N ASP A 139 43.88 -22.75 -12.12
CA ASP A 139 43.57 -24.06 -12.65
C ASP A 139 42.05 -24.26 -12.81
N ILE A 140 41.66 -25.39 -13.38
CA ILE A 140 40.26 -25.75 -13.58
C ILE A 140 39.44 -25.73 -12.27
N TYR A 141 40.06 -26.02 -11.13
CA TYR A 141 39.40 -26.08 -9.83
C TYR A 141 39.07 -24.69 -9.30
N LYS A 142 39.99 -23.72 -9.48
CA LYS A 142 39.75 -22.31 -9.15
C LYS A 142 38.61 -21.73 -9.98
N ASN A 143 38.58 -21.98 -11.29
CA ASN A 143 37.52 -21.47 -12.16
C ASN A 143 36.16 -22.15 -11.84
N GLN A 144 36.14 -23.45 -11.54
CA GLN A 144 34.95 -24.12 -11.02
C GLN A 144 34.52 -23.56 -9.65
N GLY A 145 35.45 -23.15 -8.80
CA GLY A 145 35.18 -22.46 -7.54
C GLY A 145 34.44 -21.14 -7.75
N LEU A 146 34.87 -20.34 -8.72
CA LEU A 146 34.21 -19.08 -9.09
C LEU A 146 32.77 -19.31 -9.58
N VAL A 147 32.57 -20.27 -10.50
CA VAL A 147 31.23 -20.63 -10.99
C VAL A 147 30.31 -21.04 -9.84
N ARG A 148 30.81 -21.85 -8.91
CA ARG A 148 30.05 -22.28 -7.74
C ARG A 148 29.65 -21.11 -6.85
N ALA A 149 30.57 -20.20 -6.57
CA ALA A 149 30.30 -19.02 -5.76
C ALA A 149 29.23 -18.13 -6.41
N ILE A 150 29.33 -17.89 -7.72
CA ILE A 150 28.37 -17.08 -8.47
C ILE A 150 26.98 -17.72 -8.47
N VAL A 151 26.90 -19.02 -8.78
CA VAL A 151 25.62 -19.74 -8.81
C VAL A 151 25.01 -19.82 -7.41
N ALA A 152 25.81 -20.11 -6.38
CA ALA A 152 25.33 -20.14 -5.00
C ALA A 152 24.82 -18.76 -4.54
N ASN A 153 25.51 -17.68 -4.90
CA ASN A 153 25.08 -16.33 -4.56
C ASN A 153 23.75 -15.98 -5.26
N ASN A 154 23.62 -16.28 -6.55
CA ASN A 154 22.36 -16.07 -7.27
C ASN A 154 21.20 -16.91 -6.73
N LEU A 155 21.46 -18.17 -6.33
CA LEU A 155 20.45 -19.00 -5.68
C LEU A 155 20.05 -18.45 -4.32
N ASN A 156 21.02 -17.97 -3.54
CA ASN A 156 20.76 -17.35 -2.26
C ASN A 156 19.93 -16.07 -2.41
N ASP A 157 20.30 -15.20 -3.35
CA ASP A 157 19.53 -14.00 -3.67
C ASP A 157 18.12 -14.37 -4.15
N SER A 158 17.97 -15.35 -5.05
CA SER A 158 16.65 -15.77 -5.55
C SER A 158 15.76 -16.36 -4.45
N LEU A 159 16.30 -17.22 -3.59
CA LEU A 159 15.54 -17.93 -2.55
C LEU A 159 15.25 -17.05 -1.32
N PHE A 160 16.15 -16.14 -0.97
CA PHE A 160 16.05 -15.38 0.28
C PHE A 160 15.76 -13.88 0.09
N SER A 161 15.98 -13.28 -1.09
CA SER A 161 15.61 -11.86 -1.32
C SER A 161 14.10 -11.65 -1.36
N GLN A 162 13.31 -12.61 -1.84
CA GLN A 162 11.85 -12.51 -1.89
C GLN A 162 11.20 -12.80 -0.54
N THR A 163 11.70 -13.80 0.19
CA THR A 163 11.10 -14.29 1.43
C THR A 163 11.33 -13.33 2.61
N VAL A 164 12.42 -12.56 2.59
CA VAL A 164 12.78 -11.64 3.68
C VAL A 164 12.19 -10.23 3.50
N LEU A 165 11.90 -9.79 2.27
CA LEU A 165 11.52 -8.39 2.01
C LEU A 165 10.10 -8.15 1.49
N GLY A 166 9.32 -9.18 1.16
CA GLY A 166 7.91 -9.00 0.80
C GLY A 166 7.67 -8.06 -0.39
N THR A 167 8.69 -7.77 -1.21
CA THR A 167 8.55 -6.91 -2.38
C THR A 167 8.26 -7.77 -3.60
N ASN A 168 6.97 -7.97 -3.87
CA ASN A 168 6.48 -8.27 -5.20
C ASN A 168 6.89 -7.13 -6.14
N LEU A 169 7.96 -7.29 -6.94
CA LEU A 169 8.11 -6.74 -8.29
C LEU A 169 9.49 -7.13 -8.86
N GLU A 170 9.52 -7.57 -10.13
CA GLU A 170 10.70 -7.68 -11.03
C GLU A 170 11.53 -8.98 -11.17
N THR A 171 11.35 -10.01 -10.34
CA THR A 171 12.13 -11.26 -10.48
C THR A 171 11.74 -12.11 -11.69
N ASP A 172 10.46 -12.16 -12.06
CA ASP A 172 10.02 -12.86 -13.29
C ASP A 172 10.62 -12.24 -14.55
N THR A 173 11.00 -10.97 -14.49
CA THR A 173 11.62 -10.27 -15.62
C THR A 173 13.13 -10.55 -15.69
N LEU A 174 13.79 -10.71 -14.54
CA LEU A 174 15.23 -11.01 -14.48
C LEU A 174 15.52 -12.48 -14.77
N VAL A 175 14.79 -13.42 -14.18
CA VAL A 175 14.95 -14.86 -14.44
C VAL A 175 14.64 -15.17 -15.90
N LYS A 176 13.57 -14.60 -16.46
CA LYS A 176 13.24 -14.74 -17.88
C LYS A 176 14.33 -14.16 -18.79
N LYS A 177 14.88 -12.97 -18.49
CA LYS A 177 15.98 -12.39 -19.26
C LYS A 177 17.28 -13.18 -19.17
N VAL A 178 17.57 -13.80 -18.02
CA VAL A 178 18.76 -14.66 -17.85
C VAL A 178 18.58 -15.96 -18.63
N MET A 179 17.40 -16.58 -18.58
CA MET A 179 17.08 -17.79 -19.36
C MET A 179 17.13 -17.51 -20.87
N GLU A 180 16.52 -16.41 -21.34
CA GLU A 180 16.54 -16.00 -22.76
C GLU A 180 17.98 -15.73 -23.27
N ARG A 181 18.88 -15.20 -22.43
CA ARG A 181 20.29 -14.98 -22.79
C ARG A 181 21.10 -16.27 -22.82
N LEU A 182 20.82 -17.21 -21.92
CA LEU A 182 21.47 -18.52 -21.91
C LEU A 182 21.04 -19.37 -23.11
N GLU A 183 19.77 -19.30 -23.51
CA GLU A 183 19.25 -19.97 -24.70
C GLU A 183 19.73 -19.31 -26.00
N GLY A 184 19.77 -17.98 -26.07
CA GLY A 184 20.28 -17.23 -27.22
C GLY A 184 21.76 -17.52 -27.52
N ASN A 185 22.60 -17.59 -26.49
CA ASN A 185 24.02 -17.90 -26.65
C ASN A 185 24.27 -19.35 -27.09
N GLN A 186 23.42 -20.30 -26.72
CA GLN A 186 23.51 -21.67 -27.23
C GLN A 186 23.13 -21.78 -28.72
N GLY A 187 22.17 -20.98 -29.19
CA GLY A 187 21.76 -20.92 -30.59
C GLY A 187 22.81 -20.31 -31.53
N GLU A 188 23.52 -19.26 -31.10
CA GLU A 188 24.60 -18.64 -31.89
C GLU A 188 25.85 -19.53 -31.99
N LEU A 189 26.16 -20.29 -30.94
CA LEU A 189 27.26 -21.25 -30.94
C LEU A 189 26.98 -22.46 -31.84
N ALA A 190 25.73 -22.89 -31.96
CA ALA A 190 25.35 -23.97 -32.89
C ALA A 190 25.48 -23.56 -34.36
N ARG A 191 25.18 -22.29 -34.70
CA ARG A 191 25.31 -21.77 -36.07
C ARG A 191 26.77 -21.58 -36.49
N ARG A 192 27.63 -21.07 -35.60
CA ARG A 192 29.07 -20.93 -35.88
C ARG A 192 29.82 -22.26 -36.03
N SER A 193 29.29 -23.36 -35.48
CA SER A 193 29.86 -24.70 -35.65
C SER A 193 29.43 -25.39 -36.95
N SER A 194 28.50 -24.81 -37.72
CA SER A 194 28.00 -25.36 -38.99
C SER A 194 28.63 -24.71 -40.23
N ASP A 195 29.36 -23.60 -40.05
CA ASP A 195 30.02 -22.84 -41.13
C ASP A 195 31.53 -23.11 -41.25
N THR A 196 32.05 -24.11 -40.52
CA THR A 196 33.44 -24.62 -40.57
C THR A 196 33.43 -26.13 -40.76
#